data_AF-A0AA42HNM9-F1
#
_entry.id   AF-A0AA42HNM9-F1
#
_cell.length_a   1.000
_cell.length_b   1.000
_cell.length_c   1.000
_cell.angle_alpha   90.00
_cell.angle_beta   90.00
_cell.angle_gamma   90.00
#
_symmetry.space_group_name_H-M   'P 1'
#
loop_
_entity.id
_entity.type
_entity.pdbx_description
1 polymer ?
#
loop_
_entity_poly.entity_id
_entity_poly.type
_entity_poly.pdbx_seq_one_letter_code
_entity_poly.pdbx_strand_id
1 'polypeptide(L)'
;MNPRILKKLCKRIAPILPSIGIDTEQFPAVRWDNYHGFYGAWERKALLRRSTIYPFEKDRKYMPRHGERWVVLEYPCHPLKGTPMVGSMQGYYEPEWEEECTWVSFTGMVWSTFTAWDGGPRDEHGIPDPVLPRKRFRTKRDYLAAVPEMIARQREWEAEYRRKVAA
;
A
#
# COMPACT_ATOMS: atom_id res chain seq x y z
N MET A 1 -8.52 6.96 1.19
CA MET A 1 -7.76 7.87 0.30
C MET A 1 -8.36 7.89 -1.09
N ASN A 2 -8.56 9.08 -1.69
CA ASN A 2 -9.08 9.19 -3.06
C ASN A 2 -8.18 8.44 -4.08
N PRO A 3 -8.72 7.65 -5.02
CA PRO A 3 -7.93 6.87 -5.98
C PRO A 3 -6.98 7.71 -6.86
N ARG A 4 -7.35 8.96 -7.20
CA ARG A 4 -6.47 9.87 -7.96
C ARG A 4 -5.28 10.34 -7.12
N ILE A 5 -5.50 10.58 -5.82
CA ILE A 5 -4.43 10.95 -4.89
C ILE A 5 -3.49 9.77 -4.69
N LEU A 6 -4.05 8.57 -4.48
CA LEU A 6 -3.26 7.34 -4.37
C LEU A 6 -2.39 7.13 -5.61
N LYS A 7 -2.96 7.23 -6.83
CA LYS A 7 -2.20 7.15 -8.08
C LYS A 7 -1.05 8.16 -8.15
N LYS A 8 -1.27 9.42 -7.71
CA LYS A 8 -0.20 10.44 -7.67
C LYS A 8 0.92 10.04 -6.71
N LEU A 9 0.59 9.48 -5.55
CA LEU A 9 1.57 9.00 -4.58
C LEU A 9 2.34 7.79 -5.10
N CYS A 10 1.64 6.81 -5.68
CA CYS A 10 2.25 5.65 -6.32
C CYS A 10 3.28 6.09 -7.38
N LYS A 11 2.93 7.05 -8.24
CA LYS A 11 3.86 7.63 -9.24
C LYS A 11 5.07 8.33 -8.62
N ARG A 12 4.89 9.00 -7.48
CA ARG A 12 5.97 9.68 -6.78
C ARG A 12 6.94 8.68 -6.12
N ILE A 13 6.40 7.58 -5.61
CA ILE A 13 7.14 6.56 -4.85
C ILE A 13 7.82 5.52 -5.75
N ALA A 14 7.20 5.15 -6.86
CA ALA A 14 7.73 4.16 -7.82
C ALA A 14 9.25 4.28 -8.09
N PRO A 15 9.80 5.47 -8.44
CA PRO A 15 11.24 5.62 -8.69
C PRO A 15 12.12 5.54 -7.45
N ILE A 16 11.54 5.65 -6.24
CA ILE A 16 12.26 5.62 -4.96
C ILE A 16 12.41 4.18 -4.46
N LEU A 17 11.48 3.29 -4.80
CA LEU A 17 11.43 1.91 -4.29
C LEU A 17 12.77 1.16 -4.37
N PRO A 18 13.51 1.16 -5.50
CA PRO A 18 14.78 0.45 -5.55
C PRO A 18 15.83 1.00 -4.58
N SER A 19 15.81 2.31 -4.30
CA SER A 19 16.77 2.95 -3.38
C SER A 19 16.54 2.61 -1.91
N ILE A 20 15.39 2.02 -1.58
CA ILE A 20 15.03 1.58 -0.22
C ILE A 20 14.95 0.06 -0.12
N GLY A 21 15.52 -0.67 -1.09
CA GLY A 21 15.60 -2.13 -1.06
C GLY A 21 14.35 -2.87 -1.54
N ILE A 22 13.42 -2.18 -2.21
CA ILE A 22 12.27 -2.84 -2.87
C ILE A 22 12.57 -2.96 -4.37
N ASP A 23 12.93 -4.16 -4.79
CA ASP A 23 13.32 -4.52 -6.15
C ASP A 23 12.27 -5.39 -6.88
N THR A 24 11.06 -5.48 -6.33
CA THR A 24 9.93 -6.20 -6.93
C THR A 24 9.54 -5.61 -8.29
N GLU A 25 8.94 -6.45 -9.13
CA GLU A 25 8.57 -6.07 -10.49
C GLU A 25 7.54 -4.93 -10.45
N GLN A 26 7.85 -3.82 -11.13
CA GLN A 26 6.94 -2.68 -11.25
C GLN A 26 6.20 -2.70 -12.58
N PHE A 27 4.88 -2.65 -12.53
CA PHE A 27 4.03 -2.63 -13.73
C PHE A 27 2.84 -1.67 -13.58
N PRO A 28 2.26 -1.16 -14.67
CA PRO A 28 1.10 -0.30 -14.62
C PRO A 28 -0.19 -1.12 -14.47
N ALA A 29 -1.06 -0.72 -13.52
CA ALA A 29 -2.38 -1.33 -13.40
C ALA A 29 -3.19 -1.24 -14.70
N VAL A 30 -3.80 -2.35 -15.11
CA VAL A 30 -4.72 -2.46 -16.25
C VAL A 30 -6.14 -2.14 -15.78
N ARG A 31 -6.98 -1.67 -16.70
CA ARG A 31 -8.38 -1.35 -16.38
C ARG A 31 -9.14 -2.67 -16.18
N TRP A 32 -9.87 -2.79 -15.07
CA TRP A 32 -10.73 -3.94 -14.71
C TRP A 32 -10.00 -5.21 -14.31
N ASP A 33 -8.70 -5.14 -14.10
CA ASP A 33 -7.90 -6.27 -13.64
C ASP A 33 -7.93 -6.36 -12.10
N ASN A 34 -7.81 -7.58 -11.57
CA ASN A 34 -8.05 -7.90 -10.17
C ASN A 34 -6.77 -7.81 -9.32
N TYR A 35 -6.51 -6.63 -8.77
CA TYR A 35 -5.35 -6.41 -7.89
C TYR A 35 -5.70 -6.66 -6.42
N HIS A 36 -5.12 -7.70 -5.83
CA HIS A 36 -5.45 -8.15 -4.47
C HIS A 36 -5.06 -7.15 -3.36
N GLY A 37 -4.02 -6.33 -3.55
CA GLY A 37 -3.54 -5.36 -2.55
C GLY A 37 -4.21 -3.99 -2.53
N PHE A 38 -5.37 -3.77 -3.17
CA PHE A 38 -6.01 -2.45 -3.24
C PHE A 38 -6.84 -2.10 -1.97
N TYR A 39 -6.21 -2.13 -0.80
CA TYR A 39 -6.85 -1.77 0.47
C TYR A 39 -6.52 -0.34 0.88
N GLY A 40 -7.38 0.63 0.53
CA GLY A 40 -7.09 2.03 0.90
C GLY A 40 -8.24 3.04 0.84
N ALA A 41 -9.45 2.59 0.52
CA ALA A 41 -10.58 3.47 0.23
C ALA A 41 -11.56 3.66 1.39
N TRP A 42 -11.10 3.64 2.64
CA TRP A 42 -11.96 3.84 3.82
C TRP A 42 -12.53 5.26 3.98
N GLU A 43 -11.96 6.24 3.27
CA GLU A 43 -12.48 7.62 3.27
C GLU A 43 -13.70 7.74 2.36
N ARG A 44 -14.78 8.36 2.83
CA ARG A 44 -16.02 8.60 2.04
C ARG A 44 -15.77 9.29 0.69
N LYS A 45 -14.71 10.10 0.57
CA LYS A 45 -14.29 10.79 -0.66
C LYS A 45 -13.59 9.87 -1.68
N ALA A 46 -13.28 8.63 -1.29
CA ALA A 46 -12.68 7.62 -2.14
C ALA A 46 -13.71 6.75 -2.86
N LEU A 47 -14.98 6.80 -2.43
CA LEU A 47 -16.05 6.02 -3.01
C LEU A 47 -16.32 6.46 -4.46
N LEU A 48 -16.42 5.49 -5.35
CA LEU A 48 -16.92 5.67 -6.71
C LEU A 48 -18.39 6.10 -6.62
N ARG A 49 -18.80 6.95 -7.56
CA ARG A 49 -20.17 7.45 -7.64
C ARG A 49 -20.79 6.94 -8.93
N ARG A 50 -21.86 6.16 -8.80
CA ARG A 50 -22.66 5.69 -9.93
C ARG A 50 -24.08 6.23 -9.81
N SER A 51 -24.61 6.74 -10.91
CA SER A 51 -26.02 7.16 -10.97
C SER A 51 -26.89 5.98 -11.38
N THR A 52 -27.99 5.74 -10.67
CA THR A 52 -28.94 4.67 -10.99
C THR A 52 -30.37 5.10 -10.64
N ILE A 53 -31.35 4.53 -11.34
CA ILE A 53 -32.78 4.72 -11.06
C ILE A 53 -33.21 3.76 -9.94
N TYR A 54 -32.69 2.52 -9.97
CA TYR A 54 -33.06 1.44 -9.05
C TYR A 54 -31.81 0.93 -8.32
N PRO A 55 -31.44 1.56 -7.19
CA PRO A 55 -30.34 1.08 -6.34
C PRO A 55 -30.80 -0.08 -5.46
N PHE A 56 -29.90 -1.01 -5.13
CA PHE A 56 -30.20 -2.10 -4.20
C PHE A 56 -30.42 -1.57 -2.79
N GLU A 57 -31.23 -2.25 -1.99
CA GLU A 57 -31.56 -1.81 -0.62
C GLU A 57 -30.31 -1.61 0.25
N LYS A 58 -29.34 -2.52 0.15
CA LYS A 58 -28.08 -2.50 0.90
C LYS A 58 -27.04 -1.50 0.38
N ASP A 59 -27.32 -0.81 -0.73
CA ASP A 59 -26.38 0.16 -1.29
C ASP A 59 -26.24 1.39 -0.40
N ARG A 60 -25.00 1.87 -0.22
CA ARG A 60 -24.76 3.19 0.35
C ARG A 60 -25.13 4.25 -0.68
N LYS A 61 -26.30 4.87 -0.55
CA LYS A 61 -26.87 5.77 -1.57
C LYS A 61 -27.43 7.06 -0.99
N TYR A 62 -27.56 8.08 -1.83
CA TYR A 62 -28.33 9.28 -1.51
C TYR A 62 -29.04 9.81 -2.76
N MET A 63 -30.17 10.50 -2.54
CA MET A 63 -30.90 11.18 -3.60
C MET A 63 -30.40 12.64 -3.71
N PRO A 64 -29.90 13.09 -4.87
CA PRO A 64 -29.60 14.49 -5.12
C PRO A 64 -30.86 15.36 -5.11
N ARG A 65 -30.71 16.68 -4.98
CA ARG A 65 -31.84 17.63 -4.90
C ARG A 65 -32.80 17.59 -6.09
N HIS A 66 -32.32 17.27 -7.28
CA HIS A 66 -33.17 17.16 -8.48
C HIS A 66 -34.05 15.90 -8.47
N GLY A 67 -33.83 14.93 -7.57
CA GLY A 67 -34.74 13.81 -7.33
C GLY A 67 -34.82 12.73 -8.42
N GLU A 68 -34.14 12.90 -9.55
CA GLU A 68 -34.31 12.01 -10.71
C GLU A 68 -33.60 10.66 -10.61
N ARG A 69 -32.42 10.62 -9.96
CA ARG A 69 -31.57 9.42 -9.91
C ARG A 69 -30.82 9.35 -8.60
N TRP A 70 -30.73 8.16 -8.02
CA TRP A 70 -29.88 7.90 -6.88
C TRP A 70 -28.40 7.96 -7.24
N VAL A 71 -27.59 8.47 -6.32
CA VAL A 71 -26.13 8.34 -6.38
C VAL A 71 -25.71 7.26 -5.41
N VAL A 72 -25.25 6.13 -5.95
CA VAL A 72 -24.70 5.01 -5.20
C VAL A 72 -23.20 5.23 -5.01
N LEU A 73 -22.75 4.98 -3.78
CA LEU A 73 -21.36 5.10 -3.35
C LEU A 73 -20.76 3.70 -3.20
N GLU A 74 -19.82 3.36 -4.08
CA GLU A 74 -19.18 2.04 -4.12
C GLU A 74 -17.71 2.17 -3.72
N TYR A 75 -17.18 1.18 -3.01
CA TYR A 75 -15.74 1.13 -2.80
C TYR A 75 -15.05 0.84 -4.13
N PRO A 76 -14.00 1.59 -4.50
CA PRO A 76 -13.20 1.23 -5.67
C PRO A 76 -12.60 -0.17 -5.43
N CYS A 77 -12.93 -1.10 -6.31
CA CYS A 77 -12.45 -2.49 -6.27
C CYS A 77 -11.16 -2.70 -7.07
N HIS A 78 -10.73 -1.71 -7.86
CA HIS A 78 -9.49 -1.76 -8.63
C HIS A 78 -8.73 -0.43 -8.56
N PRO A 79 -7.39 -0.45 -8.63
CA PRO A 79 -6.58 0.73 -8.93
C PRO A 79 -7.01 1.40 -10.23
N LEU A 80 -6.78 2.72 -10.33
CA LEU A 80 -6.99 3.40 -11.61
C LEU A 80 -5.97 2.92 -12.64
N LYS A 81 -6.38 2.73 -13.90
CA LYS A 81 -5.48 2.39 -15.02
C LYS A 81 -4.20 3.22 -15.00
N GLY A 82 -3.04 2.58 -15.12
CA GLY A 82 -1.72 3.20 -15.10
C GLY A 82 -1.30 3.71 -13.72
N THR A 83 -1.91 3.21 -12.64
CA THR A 83 -1.35 3.33 -11.28
C THR A 83 -0.15 2.39 -11.20
N PRO A 84 1.04 2.86 -10.78
CA PRO A 84 2.17 1.97 -10.55
C PRO A 84 1.86 0.94 -9.46
N MET A 85 2.07 -0.32 -9.80
CA MET A 85 1.94 -1.49 -8.95
C MET A 85 3.32 -2.11 -8.74
N VAL A 86 3.42 -2.97 -7.73
CA VAL A 86 4.52 -3.91 -7.53
C VAL A 86 3.95 -5.31 -7.40
N GLY A 87 4.71 -6.31 -7.83
CA GLY A 87 4.34 -7.70 -7.63
C GLY A 87 5.55 -8.63 -7.68
N SER A 88 5.35 -9.84 -7.17
CA SER A 88 6.35 -10.89 -7.13
C SER A 88 5.69 -12.25 -6.91
N MET A 89 6.37 -13.32 -7.31
CA MET A 89 5.99 -14.67 -6.91
C MET A 89 6.28 -14.86 -5.42
N GLN A 90 5.25 -15.17 -4.64
CA GLN A 90 5.30 -15.41 -3.19
C GLN A 90 4.79 -16.83 -2.89
N GLY A 91 5.25 -17.43 -1.79
CA GLY A 91 4.84 -18.78 -1.40
C GLY A 91 5.89 -19.85 -1.67
N TYR A 92 5.87 -20.91 -0.85
CA TYR A 92 6.87 -21.98 -0.89
C TYR A 92 6.43 -23.17 -1.74
N TYR A 93 5.32 -23.81 -1.39
CA TYR A 93 4.84 -25.03 -2.07
C TYR A 93 4.12 -24.74 -3.39
N GLU A 94 3.28 -23.71 -3.40
CA GLU A 94 2.55 -23.25 -4.57
C GLU A 94 2.79 -21.75 -4.70
N PRO A 95 3.83 -21.34 -5.45
CA PRO A 95 4.10 -19.92 -5.65
C PRO A 95 2.92 -19.25 -6.36
N GLU A 96 2.36 -18.22 -5.74
CA GLU A 96 1.31 -17.38 -6.29
C GLU A 96 1.84 -15.98 -6.58
N TRP A 97 1.28 -15.34 -7.60
CA TRP A 97 1.58 -13.95 -7.87
C TRP A 97 0.87 -13.06 -6.85
N GLU A 98 1.64 -12.36 -6.01
CA GLU A 98 1.12 -11.35 -5.10
C GLU A 98 1.46 -9.95 -5.61
N GLU A 99 0.47 -9.06 -5.56
CA GLU A 99 0.59 -7.70 -6.09
C GLU A 99 -0.16 -6.66 -5.27
N GLU A 100 0.42 -5.47 -5.21
CA GLU A 100 -0.11 -4.33 -4.50
C GLU A 100 0.32 -3.01 -5.16
N CYS A 101 -0.31 -1.90 -4.76
CA CYS A 101 0.11 -0.60 -5.31
C CYS A 101 1.42 -0.13 -4.64
N THR A 102 2.29 0.56 -5.40
CA THR A 102 3.62 0.97 -4.90
C THR A 102 3.57 1.79 -3.60
N TRP A 103 2.48 2.53 -3.35
CA TRP A 103 2.29 3.26 -2.10
C TRP A 103 2.06 2.34 -0.90
N VAL A 104 1.28 1.26 -1.04
CA VAL A 104 1.01 0.33 0.07
C VAL A 104 2.30 -0.40 0.43
N SER A 105 3.01 -0.93 -0.57
CA SER A 105 4.31 -1.60 -0.40
C SER A 105 5.32 -0.71 0.31
N PHE A 106 5.44 0.55 -0.14
CA PHE A 106 6.28 1.55 0.51
C PHE A 106 5.88 1.78 1.97
N THR A 107 4.59 1.95 2.27
CA THR A 107 4.16 2.16 3.66
C THR A 107 4.37 0.94 4.53
N GLY A 108 4.25 -0.27 3.98
CA GLY A 108 4.56 -1.53 4.66
C GLY A 108 6.04 -1.62 5.00
N MET A 109 6.92 -1.28 4.06
CA MET A 109 8.37 -1.25 4.29
C MET A 109 8.78 -0.18 5.31
N VAL A 110 8.23 1.03 5.22
CA VAL A 110 8.43 2.07 6.27
C VAL A 110 8.00 1.51 7.62
N TRP A 111 6.81 0.93 7.71
CA TRP A 111 6.30 0.40 8.98
C TRP A 111 7.22 -0.68 9.54
N SER A 112 7.63 -1.65 8.72
CA SER A 112 8.55 -2.73 9.12
C SER A 112 9.90 -2.18 9.60
N THR A 113 10.48 -1.21 8.87
CA THR A 113 11.78 -0.60 9.17
C THR A 113 11.80 0.13 10.52
N PHE A 114 10.67 0.70 10.93
CA PHE A 114 10.54 1.51 12.15
C PHE A 114 9.80 0.79 13.29
N THR A 115 9.36 -0.45 13.07
CA THR A 115 8.81 -1.33 14.10
C THR A 115 9.94 -2.03 14.84
N ALA A 116 9.90 -1.98 16.17
CA ALA A 116 10.84 -2.73 16.99
C ALA A 116 10.27 -4.14 17.17
N TRP A 117 10.87 -5.10 16.48
CA TRP A 117 10.52 -6.51 16.59
C TRP A 117 11.22 -7.18 17.80
N ASP A 118 12.20 -6.49 18.38
CA ASP A 118 13.02 -6.92 19.51
C ASP A 118 12.55 -6.27 20.81
N GLY A 119 11.59 -6.89 21.50
CA GLY A 119 11.27 -6.47 22.88
C GLY A 119 9.82 -6.61 23.34
N GLY A 120 8.93 -7.16 22.51
CA GLY A 120 7.58 -7.47 22.95
C GLY A 120 7.51 -8.77 23.75
N PRO A 121 6.43 -8.98 24.53
CA PRO A 121 6.13 -10.29 25.08
C PRO A 121 6.10 -11.32 23.94
N ARG A 122 6.62 -12.53 24.17
CA ARG A 122 6.53 -13.59 23.18
C ARG A 122 5.19 -14.30 23.32
N ASP A 123 4.57 -14.64 22.19
CA ASP A 123 3.38 -15.48 22.16
C ASP A 123 3.70 -16.94 22.56
N GLU A 124 2.68 -17.81 22.53
CA GLU A 124 2.82 -19.24 22.85
C GLU A 124 3.77 -20.01 21.91
N HIS A 125 4.11 -19.44 20.76
CA HIS A 125 5.05 -20.00 19.79
C HIS A 125 6.46 -19.38 19.92
N GLY A 126 6.67 -18.51 20.90
CA GLY A 126 7.94 -17.83 21.09
C GLY A 126 8.17 -16.69 20.09
N ILE A 127 7.15 -16.26 19.34
CA ILE A 127 7.26 -15.14 18.40
C ILE A 127 7.07 -13.85 19.20
N PRO A 128 8.03 -12.90 19.16
CA PRO A 128 7.87 -11.63 19.86
C PRO A 128 6.70 -10.86 19.27
N ASP A 129 5.75 -10.44 20.12
CA ASP A 129 4.72 -9.49 19.74
C ASP A 129 5.42 -8.21 19.24
N PRO A 130 4.98 -7.64 18.10
CA PRO A 130 5.54 -6.39 17.63
C PRO A 130 5.32 -5.29 18.66
N VAL A 131 6.41 -4.69 19.17
CA VAL A 131 6.31 -3.45 19.94
C VAL A 131 5.92 -2.34 18.98
N LEU A 132 5.00 -1.48 19.40
CA LEU A 132 4.57 -0.30 18.66
C LEU A 132 5.75 0.40 17.97
N PRO A 133 5.57 0.92 16.74
CA PRO A 133 6.67 1.49 15.99
C PRO A 133 7.34 2.64 16.74
N ARG A 134 8.68 2.67 16.67
CA ARG A 134 9.53 3.68 17.31
C ARG A 134 9.19 5.09 16.84
N LYS A 135 8.59 5.21 15.66
CA LYS A 135 8.03 6.46 15.10
C LYS A 135 6.54 6.28 14.78
N ARG A 136 5.76 7.32 15.06
CA ARG A 136 4.33 7.35 14.70
C ARG A 136 4.16 7.91 13.29
N PHE A 137 3.51 7.15 12.40
CA PHE A 137 3.15 7.59 11.05
C PHE A 137 1.63 7.79 10.97
N ARG A 138 1.18 9.05 10.97
CA ARG A 138 -0.26 9.39 10.93
C ARG A 138 -0.67 9.97 9.59
N THR A 139 0.26 10.65 8.92
CA THR A 139 0.02 11.36 7.69
C THR A 139 0.94 10.86 6.58
N LYS A 140 0.53 11.08 5.34
CA LYS A 140 1.35 10.77 4.15
C LYS A 140 2.69 11.51 4.17
N ARG A 141 2.74 12.69 4.80
CA ARG A 141 3.95 13.49 4.95
C ARG A 141 4.94 12.78 5.89
N ASP A 142 4.45 12.13 6.94
CA ASP A 142 5.30 11.41 7.90
C ASP A 142 6.03 10.25 7.20
N TYR A 143 5.31 9.47 6.39
CA TYR A 143 5.91 8.40 5.57
C TYR A 143 6.94 8.96 4.59
N LEU A 144 6.62 10.02 3.85
CA LEU A 144 7.55 10.63 2.89
C LEU A 144 8.79 11.23 3.57
N ALA A 145 8.65 11.74 4.79
CA ALA A 145 9.77 12.29 5.57
C ALA A 145 10.74 11.19 6.05
N ALA A 146 10.33 9.92 6.06
CA ALA A 146 11.18 8.80 6.45
C ALA A 146 12.12 8.31 5.32
N VAL A 147 11.86 8.70 4.07
CA VAL A 147 12.61 8.24 2.89
C VAL A 147 14.13 8.43 3.02
N PRO A 148 14.66 9.60 3.44
CA PRO A 148 16.11 9.78 3.55
C PRO A 148 16.76 8.82 4.54
N GLU A 149 16.10 8.54 5.67
CA GLU A 149 16.60 7.59 6.67
C GLU A 149 16.56 6.16 6.14
N MET A 150 15.50 5.78 5.42
CA MET A 150 15.43 4.46 4.79
C MET A 150 16.56 4.24 3.77
N ILE A 151 16.83 5.23 2.92
CA ILE A 151 17.92 5.15 1.95
C ILE A 151 19.27 5.04 2.66
N ALA A 152 19.48 5.80 3.74
CA ALA A 152 20.72 5.71 4.53
C ALA A 152 20.92 4.31 5.12
N ARG A 153 19.88 3.73 5.74
CA ARG A 153 19.93 2.37 6.28
C ARG A 153 20.18 1.31 5.21
N GLN A 154 19.53 1.42 4.05
CA GLN A 154 19.74 0.49 2.95
C GLN A 154 21.20 0.49 2.49
N ARG A 155 21.81 1.69 2.37
CA ARG A 155 23.23 1.83 2.00
C ARG A 155 24.18 1.25 3.06
N GLU A 156 23.88 1.46 4.34
CA GLU A 156 24.66 0.88 5.44
C GLU A 156 24.62 -0.64 5.38
N TRP A 157 23.43 -1.22 5.19
CA TRP A 157 23.24 -2.65 5.04
C TRP A 157 24.00 -3.21 3.83
N GLU A 158 23.89 -2.56 2.66
CA GLU A 158 24.64 -2.96 1.45
C GLU A 158 26.15 -2.91 1.67
N ALA A 159 26.66 -1.88 2.35
CA ALA A 159 28.07 -1.74 2.66
C ALA A 159 28.57 -2.79 3.66
N GLU A 160 27.74 -3.18 4.63
CA GLU A 160 28.03 -4.27 5.55
C GLU A 160 28.02 -5.63 4.84
N TYR A 161 27.00 -5.88 4.02
CA TYR A 161 26.88 -7.10 3.23
C TYR A 161 28.09 -7.32 2.32
N ARG A 162 28.50 -6.27 1.58
CA ARG A 162 29.70 -6.34 0.73
C ARG A 162 30.98 -6.64 1.52
N ARG A 163 31.12 -6.08 2.73
CA ARG A 163 32.26 -6.39 3.61
C ARG A 163 32.27 -7.85 4.06
N LYS A 164 31.11 -8.42 4.36
CA LYS A 164 30.96 -9.82 4.77
C LYS A 164 31.21 -10.81 3.63
N VAL A 165 30.76 -10.49 2.42
CA VAL A 165 30.97 -11.36 1.24
C VAL A 165 32.41 -11.32 0.73
N ALA A 166 33.14 -10.22 0.97
CA ALA A 166 34.53 -10.08 0.55
C ALA A 166 35.56 -10.68 1.53
N ALA A 167 35.16 -11.07 2.73
CA ALA A 167 36.01 -11.65 3.78
C ALA A 167 35.96 -13.18 3.74
#